data_AF-A0A199UMB0-F1
#
_entry.id   AF-A0A199UMB0-F1
#
_cell.length_a   1.000
_cell.length_b   1.000
_cell.length_c   1.000
_cell.angle_alpha   90.00
_cell.angle_beta   90.00
_cell.angle_gamma   90.00
#
_symmetry.space_group_name_H-M   'P 1'
#
loop_
_entity.id
_entity.type
_entity.pdbx_description
1 polymer ?
#
loop_
_entity_poly.entity_id
_entity_poly.type
_entity_poly.pdbx_seq_one_letter_code
_entity_poly.pdbx_strand_id
1 'polypeptide(L)'
;MEASSWDALRKQARKLEAQIDDQMNSYRRLVATKPDGSENDLESGIERLLKQLQQVNTQMQTWVSSGGSEVLSHTLTRHKEILQDLTQEFYRLRGSLRAKQEHASLLLDFRDFDRAKLDVEEGAGSDGQALLREQAVISRSSGQMDSLISHAQSTLGTLVLQRSTFGGISTKITNVSSRLPGVNQILSSIRRKKSMDTIILSLVASVCTFLIFIYWLSK
;
A
#
# COMPACT_ATOMS: atom_id res chain seq x y z
N MET A 1 -25.58 17.35 -1.51
CA MET A 1 -24.31 17.91 -2.03
C MET A 1 -23.09 17.12 -1.58
N GLU A 2 -23.11 16.46 -0.41
CA GLU A 2 -21.95 15.73 0.14
C GLU A 2 -21.47 14.51 -0.67
N ALA A 3 -22.39 13.72 -1.26
CA ALA A 3 -22.02 12.56 -2.08
C ALA A 3 -21.16 12.95 -3.30
N SER A 4 -21.38 14.14 -3.87
CA SER A 4 -20.60 14.65 -5.01
C SER A 4 -19.14 14.95 -4.65
N SER A 5 -18.87 15.34 -3.39
CA SER A 5 -17.51 15.62 -2.92
C SER A 5 -16.73 14.35 -2.65
N TRP A 6 -17.37 13.34 -2.05
CA TRP A 6 -16.76 12.03 -1.82
C TRP A 6 -16.45 11.30 -3.12
N ASP A 7 -17.39 11.29 -4.07
CA ASP A 7 -17.16 10.67 -5.37
C ASP A 7 -16.06 11.37 -6.18
N ALA A 8 -15.90 12.69 -6.01
CA ALA A 8 -14.78 13.42 -6.60
C ALA A 8 -13.44 12.97 -6.02
N LEU A 9 -13.33 12.83 -4.69
CA LEU A 9 -12.13 12.31 -4.04
C LEU A 9 -11.82 10.89 -4.49
N ARG A 10 -12.82 10.00 -4.60
CA ARG A 10 -12.62 8.62 -5.08
C ARG A 10 -12.12 8.58 -6.52
N LYS A 11 -12.71 9.39 -7.40
CA LYS A 11 -12.26 9.51 -8.79
C LYS A 11 -10.82 10.03 -8.86
N GLN A 12 -10.49 11.01 -8.02
CA GLN A 12 -9.13 11.54 -7.93
C GLN A 12 -8.13 10.50 -7.43
N ALA A 13 -8.46 9.74 -6.38
CA ALA A 13 -7.62 8.66 -5.87
C ALA A 13 -7.34 7.61 -6.95
N ARG A 14 -8.38 7.10 -7.63
CA ARG A 14 -8.21 6.13 -8.73
C ARG A 14 -7.37 6.67 -9.88
N LYS A 15 -7.51 7.96 -10.21
CA LYS A 15 -6.68 8.61 -11.24
C LYS A 15 -5.21 8.66 -10.83
N LEU A 16 -4.93 9.02 -9.57
CA LEU A 16 -3.58 9.05 -9.03
C LEU A 16 -2.96 7.65 -8.96
N GLU A 17 -3.71 6.65 -8.51
CA GLU A 17 -3.30 5.23 -8.51
C GLU A 17 -2.88 4.79 -9.92
N ALA A 18 -3.72 5.02 -10.93
CA ALA A 18 -3.41 4.65 -12.31
C ALA A 18 -2.18 5.40 -12.87
N GLN A 19 -1.98 6.67 -12.50
CA GLN A 19 -0.79 7.43 -12.90
C GLN A 19 0.47 6.92 -12.23
N ILE A 20 0.40 6.55 -10.94
CA ILE A 20 1.52 5.95 -10.22
C ILE A 20 1.91 4.64 -10.89
N ASP A 21 0.95 3.77 -11.21
CA ASP A 21 1.20 2.49 -11.87
C ASP A 21 1.90 2.65 -13.24
N ASP A 22 1.45 3.61 -14.04
CA ASP A 22 2.03 3.89 -15.36
C ASP A 22 3.47 4.42 -15.25
N GLN A 23 3.72 5.36 -14.34
CA GLN A 23 5.07 5.84 -14.05
C GLN A 23 5.96 4.75 -13.46
N MET A 24 5.41 3.88 -12.61
CA MET A 24 6.12 2.74 -12.05
C MET A 24 6.56 1.76 -13.14
N ASN A 25 5.69 1.51 -14.13
CA ASN A 25 6.03 0.67 -15.27
C ASN A 25 7.11 1.30 -16.16
N SER A 26 7.07 2.61 -16.35
CA SER A 26 8.12 3.35 -17.05
C SER A 26 9.45 3.29 -16.29
N TYR A 27 9.40 3.44 -14.97
CA TYR A 27 10.56 3.29 -14.08
C TYR A 27 11.14 1.87 -14.18
N ARG A 28 10.32 0.81 -14.11
CA ARG A 28 10.77 -0.59 -14.31
C ARG A 28 11.50 -0.80 -15.63
N ARG A 29 11.04 -0.18 -16.72
CA ARG A 29 11.70 -0.27 -18.03
C ARG A 29 13.07 0.39 -17.99
N LEU A 30 13.19 1.55 -17.35
CA LEU A 30 14.49 2.21 -17.15
C LEU A 30 15.43 1.37 -16.29
N VAL A 31 14.94 0.68 -15.26
CA VAL A 31 15.74 -0.29 -14.47
C VAL A 31 16.25 -1.48 -15.32
N ALA A 32 15.66 -1.74 -16.48
CA ALA A 32 16.12 -2.77 -17.42
C ALA A 32 17.11 -2.23 -18.47
N THR A 33 16.93 -0.98 -18.89
CA THR A 33 17.87 -0.26 -19.78
C THR A 33 18.95 0.47 -18.98
N LYS A 34 19.99 1.02 -19.62
CA LYS A 34 21.03 1.74 -18.88
C LYS A 34 20.45 3.00 -18.18
N PRO A 35 20.96 3.35 -16.99
CA PRO A 35 20.60 4.59 -16.30
C PRO A 35 21.10 5.80 -17.09
N ASP A 36 20.19 6.63 -17.62
CA ASP A 36 20.50 7.83 -18.43
C ASP A 36 20.18 9.14 -17.67
N GLY A 37 20.28 9.13 -16.33
CA GLY A 37 19.97 10.27 -15.46
C GLY A 37 18.48 10.63 -15.33
N SER A 38 17.63 10.19 -16.26
CA SER A 38 16.17 10.36 -16.28
C SER A 38 15.43 9.63 -15.15
N GLU A 39 16.14 8.79 -14.39
CA GLU A 39 15.58 8.02 -13.28
C GLU A 39 15.19 8.91 -12.10
N ASN A 40 15.98 9.95 -11.82
CA ASN A 40 15.71 10.88 -10.72
C ASN A 40 14.44 11.70 -10.95
N ASP A 41 14.16 12.05 -12.20
CA ASP A 41 12.96 12.81 -12.58
C ASP A 41 11.70 11.95 -12.42
N LEU A 42 11.77 10.66 -12.78
CA LEU A 42 10.67 9.72 -12.57
C LEU A 42 10.50 9.34 -11.10
N GLU A 43 11.59 9.16 -10.37
CA GLU A 43 11.57 8.87 -8.94
C GLU A 43 10.89 10.02 -8.17
N SER A 44 11.29 11.27 -8.43
CA SER A 44 10.67 12.45 -7.83
C SER A 44 9.21 12.66 -8.27
N GLY A 45 8.88 12.31 -9.52
CA GLY A 45 7.51 12.28 -10.03
C GLY A 45 6.60 11.31 -9.27
N ILE A 46 7.06 10.07 -9.09
CA ILE A 46 6.34 9.03 -8.34
C ILE A 46 6.19 9.42 -6.86
N GLU A 47 7.24 9.94 -6.22
CA GLU A 47 7.16 10.42 -4.83
C GLU A 47 6.13 11.55 -4.67
N ARG A 48 6.05 12.46 -5.65
CA ARG A 48 5.05 13.53 -5.65
C ARG A 48 3.63 12.98 -5.78
N LEU A 49 3.40 12.01 -6.67
CA LEU A 49 2.08 11.39 -6.85
C LEU A 49 1.65 10.59 -5.61
N LEU A 50 2.58 9.86 -4.98
CA LEU A 50 2.32 9.14 -3.72
C LEU A 50 1.90 10.10 -2.59
N LYS A 51 2.60 11.24 -2.45
CA LYS A 51 2.23 12.29 -1.49
C LYS A 51 0.83 12.87 -1.77
N GLN A 52 0.50 13.09 -3.04
CA GLN A 52 -0.83 13.55 -3.43
C GLN A 52 -1.92 12.51 -3.11
N LEU A 53 -1.67 11.23 -3.36
CA LEU A 53 -2.61 10.15 -3.02
C LEU A 53 -2.79 10.03 -1.50
N GLN A 54 -1.72 10.19 -0.72
CA GLN A 54 -1.78 10.26 0.74
C GLN A 54 -2.63 11.45 1.23
N GLN A 55 -2.49 12.61 0.61
CA GLN A 55 -3.32 13.79 0.93
C GLN A 55 -4.80 13.52 0.65
N VAL A 56 -5.12 12.93 -0.51
CA VAL A 56 -6.51 12.56 -0.85
C VAL A 56 -7.05 11.53 0.14
N ASN A 57 -6.28 10.53 0.54
CA ASN A 57 -6.68 9.55 1.56
C ASN A 57 -6.91 10.20 2.93
N THR A 58 -6.13 11.23 3.28
CA THR A 58 -6.33 11.98 4.52
C THR A 58 -7.61 12.80 4.47
N GLN A 59 -7.93 13.42 3.33
CA GLN A 59 -9.21 14.09 3.11
C GLN A 59 -10.37 13.11 3.18
N MET A 60 -10.26 11.94 2.55
CA MET A 60 -11.28 10.90 2.70
C MET A 60 -11.45 10.44 4.16
N GLN A 61 -10.38 10.40 4.94
CA GLN A 61 -10.45 10.08 6.37
C GLN A 61 -11.26 11.09 7.16
N THR A 62 -11.13 12.39 6.88
CA THR A 62 -11.93 13.41 7.59
C THR A 62 -13.43 13.25 7.29
N TRP A 63 -13.79 12.88 6.05
CA TRP A 63 -15.16 12.56 5.65
C TRP A 63 -15.73 11.30 6.33
N VAL A 64 -14.92 10.25 6.47
CA VAL A 64 -15.36 9.04 7.21
C VAL A 64 -15.56 9.37 8.68
N SER A 65 -14.65 10.15 9.29
CA SER A 65 -14.74 10.54 10.69
C SER A 65 -15.88 11.52 11.01
N SER A 66 -16.38 12.28 10.04
CA SER A 66 -17.50 13.23 10.23
C SER A 66 -18.90 12.58 10.19
N GLY A 67 -18.99 11.25 10.28
CA GLY A 67 -20.25 10.51 10.25
C GLY A 67 -20.47 9.69 8.98
N GLY A 68 -19.40 9.30 8.28
CA GLY A 68 -19.48 8.46 7.10
C GLY A 68 -20.05 7.07 7.40
N SER A 69 -20.81 6.53 6.45
CA SER A 69 -21.33 5.15 6.50
C SER A 69 -20.19 4.12 6.53
N GLU A 70 -20.45 2.94 7.11
CA GLU A 70 -19.55 1.77 7.13
C GLU A 70 -18.96 1.45 5.74
N VAL A 71 -19.74 1.64 4.67
CA VAL A 71 -19.30 1.44 3.28
C VAL A 71 -18.20 2.43 2.86
N LEU A 72 -18.26 3.69 3.31
CA LEU A 72 -17.22 4.69 3.05
C LEU A 72 -15.94 4.35 3.82
N SER A 73 -16.08 3.84 5.05
CA SER A 73 -14.95 3.37 5.86
C SER A 73 -14.21 2.23 5.17
N HIS A 74 -14.92 1.20 4.70
CA HIS A 74 -14.30 0.10 3.94
C HIS A 74 -13.62 0.57 2.65
N THR A 75 -14.27 1.48 1.93
CA THR A 75 -13.69 2.08 0.73
C THR A 75 -12.37 2.80 1.03
N LEU A 76 -12.33 3.58 2.12
CA LEU A 76 -11.13 4.28 2.54
C LEU A 76 -10.02 3.30 2.95
N THR A 77 -10.35 2.27 3.72
CA THR A 77 -9.37 1.21 4.08
C THR A 77 -8.73 0.64 2.83
N ARG A 78 -9.53 0.35 1.80
CA ARG A 78 -9.01 -0.16 0.52
C ARG A 78 -8.04 0.82 -0.16
N HIS A 79 -8.37 2.10 -0.22
CA HIS A 79 -7.47 3.11 -0.81
C HIS A 79 -6.18 3.30 0.01
N LYS A 80 -6.20 3.06 1.33
CA LYS A 80 -4.98 3.06 2.17
C LYS A 80 -4.10 1.85 1.93
N GLU A 81 -4.69 0.67 1.78
CA GLU A 81 -3.96 -0.56 1.40
C GLU A 81 -3.26 -0.38 0.06
N ILE A 82 -3.98 0.12 -0.96
CA ILE A 82 -3.40 0.37 -2.28
C ILE A 82 -2.24 1.36 -2.20
N LEU A 83 -2.38 2.47 -1.46
CA LEU A 83 -1.29 3.42 -1.24
C LEU A 83 -0.06 2.75 -0.60
N GLN A 84 -0.28 1.89 0.39
CA GLN A 84 0.81 1.16 1.06
C GLN A 84 1.51 0.20 0.09
N ASP A 85 0.74 -0.57 -0.68
CA ASP A 85 1.28 -1.51 -1.68
C ASP A 85 2.11 -0.78 -2.74
N LEU A 86 1.58 0.31 -3.30
CA LEU A 86 2.28 1.15 -4.28
C LEU A 86 3.58 1.75 -3.71
N THR A 87 3.54 2.20 -2.46
CA THR A 87 4.72 2.77 -1.77
C THR A 87 5.78 1.70 -1.55
N GLN A 88 5.40 0.52 -1.05
CA GLN A 88 6.32 -0.58 -0.83
C GLN A 88 6.94 -1.06 -2.14
N GLU A 89 6.14 -1.15 -3.20
CA GLU A 89 6.62 -1.51 -4.52
C GLU A 89 7.64 -0.49 -5.06
N PHE A 90 7.37 0.80 -4.90
CA PHE A 90 8.29 1.86 -5.31
C PHE A 90 9.67 1.72 -4.65
N TYR A 91 9.70 1.57 -3.32
CA TYR A 91 10.96 1.40 -2.59
C TYR A 91 11.69 0.12 -2.98
N ARG A 92 10.96 -0.97 -3.24
CA ARG A 92 11.53 -2.22 -3.74
C ARG A 92 12.20 -2.01 -5.10
N LEU A 93 11.56 -1.30 -6.02
CA LEU A 93 12.11 -1.01 -7.34
C LEU A 93 13.34 -0.10 -7.25
N ARG A 94 13.27 0.94 -6.43
CA ARG A 94 14.40 1.85 -6.18
C ARG A 94 15.61 1.12 -5.61
N GLY A 95 15.40 0.23 -4.66
CA GLY A 95 16.46 -0.64 -4.12
C GLY A 95 17.05 -1.57 -5.18
N SER A 96 16.20 -2.19 -6.01
CA SER A 96 16.65 -3.05 -7.11
C SER A 96 17.46 -2.28 -8.17
N LEU A 97 17.08 -1.04 -8.47
CA LEU A 97 17.82 -0.18 -9.39
C LEU A 97 19.21 0.15 -8.84
N ARG A 98 19.27 0.60 -7.59
CA ARG A 98 20.54 0.93 -6.93
C ARG A 98 21.49 -0.27 -6.91
N ALA A 99 20.99 -1.46 -6.54
CA ALA A 99 21.80 -2.68 -6.55
C ALA A 99 22.35 -2.97 -7.97
N LYS A 100 21.54 -2.83 -9.02
CA LYS A 100 22.01 -3.01 -10.40
C LYS A 100 23.04 -1.97 -10.83
N GLN A 101 22.87 -0.71 -10.42
CA GLN A 101 23.84 0.35 -10.69
C GLN A 101 25.17 0.07 -10.01
N GLU A 102 25.16 -0.36 -8.76
CA GLU A 102 26.36 -0.76 -8.00
C GLU A 102 27.05 -1.97 -8.65
N HIS A 103 26.29 -2.98 -9.09
CA HIS A 103 26.87 -4.09 -9.84
C HIS A 103 27.48 -3.66 -11.17
N ALA A 104 26.82 -2.75 -11.90
CA ALA A 104 27.33 -2.24 -13.17
C ALA A 104 28.60 -1.39 -12.97
N SER A 105 28.67 -0.56 -11.92
CA SER A 105 29.86 0.24 -11.62
C SER A 105 31.04 -0.64 -11.20
N LEU A 106 30.80 -1.66 -10.38
CA LEU A 106 31.83 -2.65 -10.02
C LEU A 106 32.37 -3.37 -11.26
N LEU A 107 31.52 -3.83 -12.18
CA LEU A 107 31.96 -4.51 -13.41
C LEU A 107 32.79 -3.58 -14.33
N LEU A 108 32.46 -2.29 -14.38
CA LEU A 108 33.27 -1.32 -15.12
C LEU A 108 34.65 -1.14 -14.47
N ASP A 109 34.70 -1.02 -13.14
CA ASP A 109 35.94 -0.91 -12.38
C ASP A 109 36.84 -2.15 -12.56
N PHE A 110 36.24 -3.36 -12.53
CA PHE A 110 36.96 -4.60 -12.85
C PHE A 110 37.51 -4.62 -14.27
N ARG A 111 36.74 -4.16 -15.26
CA ARG A 111 37.20 -4.12 -16.66
C ARG A 111 38.31 -3.09 -16.88
N ASP A 112 38.21 -1.94 -16.23
CA ASP A 112 39.25 -0.91 -16.29
C ASP A 112 40.51 -1.36 -15.54
N PHE A 113 40.36 -2.10 -14.44
CA PHE A 113 41.46 -2.76 -13.75
C PHE A 113 42.13 -3.84 -14.61
N ASP A 114 41.37 -4.72 -15.28
CA ASP A 114 41.92 -5.74 -16.18
C ASP A 114 42.64 -5.11 -17.39
N ARG A 115 42.11 -4.02 -17.94
CA ARG A 115 42.81 -3.25 -18.98
C ARG A 115 44.11 -2.63 -18.46
N ALA A 116 44.09 -2.00 -17.29
CA ALA A 116 45.28 -1.45 -16.67
C ALA A 116 46.30 -2.54 -16.30
N LYS A 117 45.83 -3.74 -15.93
CA LYS A 117 46.67 -4.92 -15.67
C LYS A 117 47.30 -5.44 -16.95
N LEU A 118 46.59 -5.53 -18.07
CA LEU A 118 47.17 -5.90 -19.37
C LEU A 118 48.27 -4.92 -19.80
N ASP A 119 48.08 -3.61 -19.57
CA ASP A 119 49.13 -2.60 -19.81
C ASP A 119 50.34 -2.73 -18.86
N VAL A 120 50.17 -3.35 -17.68
CA VAL A 120 51.24 -3.51 -16.66
C VAL A 120 51.90 -4.91 -16.72
N GLU A 121 51.20 -5.95 -17.16
CA GLU A 121 51.71 -7.31 -17.36
C GLU A 121 52.66 -7.42 -18.56
N GLU A 122 52.66 -6.43 -19.46
CA GLU A 122 53.75 -6.25 -20.43
C GLU A 122 55.08 -5.89 -19.73
N GLY A 123 55.08 -5.65 -18.40
CA GLY A 123 56.23 -5.20 -17.62
C GLY A 123 56.80 -6.11 -16.52
N ALA A 124 56.03 -6.91 -15.74
CA ALA A 124 56.63 -7.66 -14.61
C ALA A 124 55.80 -8.82 -13.97
N GLY A 125 56.40 -10.02 -13.95
CA GLY A 125 56.28 -11.17 -13.03
C GLY A 125 55.00 -11.42 -12.18
N SER A 126 54.21 -12.42 -12.59
CA SER A 126 52.79 -12.65 -12.21
C SER A 126 52.48 -13.46 -10.93
N ASP A 127 53.26 -14.45 -10.51
CA ASP A 127 52.61 -15.54 -9.75
C ASP A 127 52.48 -15.33 -8.23
N GLY A 128 53.38 -14.57 -7.60
CA GLY A 128 53.37 -14.35 -6.15
C GLY A 128 52.33 -13.33 -5.68
N GLN A 129 52.02 -12.33 -6.52
CA GLN A 129 51.04 -11.30 -6.18
C GLN A 129 49.59 -11.77 -6.37
N ALA A 130 49.35 -12.69 -7.31
CA ALA A 130 48.02 -13.25 -7.55
C ALA A 130 47.47 -13.99 -6.32
N LEU A 131 48.30 -14.81 -5.68
CA LEU A 131 47.89 -15.64 -4.53
C LEU A 131 47.62 -14.81 -3.26
N LEU A 132 48.47 -13.82 -2.97
CA LEU A 132 48.27 -12.91 -1.83
C LEU A 132 47.01 -12.04 -2.03
N ARG A 133 46.67 -11.71 -3.27
CA ARG A 133 45.47 -10.95 -3.62
C ARG A 133 44.21 -11.78 -3.47
N GLU A 134 44.25 -13.05 -3.84
CA GLU A 134 43.12 -13.97 -3.66
C GLU A 134 42.77 -14.14 -2.17
N GLN A 135 43.79 -14.24 -1.32
CA GLN A 135 43.60 -14.32 0.14
C GLN A 135 42.97 -13.03 0.72
N ALA A 136 43.34 -11.85 0.19
CA ALA A 136 42.76 -10.57 0.61
C ALA A 136 41.31 -10.39 0.14
N VAL A 137 40.96 -10.91 -1.03
CA VAL A 137 39.58 -10.89 -1.56
C VAL A 137 38.67 -11.83 -0.76
N ILE A 138 39.15 -13.04 -0.44
CA ILE A 138 38.40 -14.00 0.40
C ILE A 138 38.18 -13.45 1.81
N SER A 139 39.19 -12.82 2.41
CA SER A 139 39.06 -12.19 3.72
C SER A 139 38.02 -11.05 3.72
N ARG A 140 37.93 -10.25 2.65
CA ARG A 140 36.93 -9.19 2.52
C ARG A 140 35.51 -9.71 2.26
N SER A 141 35.37 -10.80 1.50
CA SER A 141 34.07 -11.45 1.28
C SER A 141 33.45 -11.99 2.57
N SER A 142 34.27 -12.45 3.53
CA SER A 142 33.77 -12.94 4.82
C SER A 142 33.16 -11.82 5.68
N GLY A 143 33.73 -10.61 5.66
CA GLY A 143 33.23 -9.48 6.45
C GLY A 143 31.93 -8.84 5.92
N GLN A 144 31.67 -8.95 4.61
CA GLN A 144 30.42 -8.46 4.01
C GLN A 144 29.21 -9.36 4.35
N MET A 145 29.42 -10.65 4.60
CA MET A 145 28.36 -11.58 5.00
C MET A 145 27.81 -11.24 6.41
N ASP A 146 28.64 -10.74 7.32
CA ASP A 146 28.22 -10.29 8.65
C ASP A 146 27.37 -8.99 8.61
N SER A 147 27.55 -8.14 7.59
CA SER A 147 26.75 -6.92 7.40
C SER A 147 25.32 -7.19 6.90
N LEU A 148 25.09 -8.34 6.25
CA LEU A 148 23.74 -8.79 5.86
C LEU A 148 22.93 -9.30 7.06
N ILE A 149 23.61 -9.74 8.13
CA ILE A 149 22.96 -10.11 9.41
C ILE A 149 22.51 -8.87 10.20
N SER A 150 23.26 -7.76 10.16
CA SER A 150 22.88 -6.53 10.87
C SER A 150 21.73 -5.76 10.18
N HIS A 151 21.63 -5.83 8.85
CA HIS A 151 20.52 -5.22 8.09
C HIS A 151 19.15 -5.89 8.34
N ALA A 152 19.13 -7.19 8.67
CA ALA A 152 17.91 -7.88 9.10
C ALA A 152 17.44 -7.43 10.51
N GLN A 153 18.37 -7.16 11.43
CA GLN A 153 18.05 -6.76 12.81
C GLN A 153 17.46 -5.34 12.90
N SER A 154 17.90 -4.41 12.04
CA SER A 154 17.32 -3.06 11.97
C SER A 154 15.84 -3.07 11.52
N THR A 155 15.50 -3.95 10.57
CA THR A 155 14.12 -4.09 10.05
C THR A 155 13.19 -4.77 11.06
N LEU A 156 13.69 -5.71 11.87
CA LEU A 156 12.96 -6.28 12.99
C LEU A 156 12.69 -5.24 14.09
N GLY A 157 13.64 -4.33 14.35
CA GLY A 157 13.46 -3.23 15.31
C GLY A 157 12.29 -2.31 14.93
N THR A 158 12.16 -1.95 13.66
CA THR A 158 11.05 -1.12 13.16
C THR A 158 9.71 -1.87 13.14
N LEU A 159 9.70 -3.18 12.85
CA LEU A 159 8.48 -4.01 12.92
C LEU A 159 8.03 -4.31 14.37
N VAL A 160 8.96 -4.42 15.33
CA VAL A 160 8.65 -4.56 16.76
C VAL A 160 8.14 -3.24 17.35
N LEU A 161 8.70 -2.10 16.93
CA LEU A 161 8.15 -0.78 17.28
C LEU A 161 6.74 -0.59 16.69
N GLN A 162 6.49 -1.07 15.47
CA GLN A 162 5.19 -1.08 14.81
C GLN A 162 4.19 -2.05 15.49
N ARG A 163 4.66 -3.16 16.10
CA ARG A 163 3.84 -4.08 16.93
C ARG A 163 3.47 -3.47 18.27
N SER A 164 4.34 -2.65 18.87
CA SER A 164 4.04 -1.87 20.09
C SER A 164 2.92 -0.84 19.84
N THR A 165 2.87 -0.22 18.66
CA THR A 165 1.79 0.70 18.28
C THR A 165 0.47 -0.01 17.97
N PHE A 166 0.49 -1.27 17.49
CA PHE A 166 -0.71 -2.10 17.27
C PHE A 166 -1.25 -2.77 18.55
N GLY A 167 -0.44 -2.97 19.58
CA GLY A 167 -0.88 -3.48 20.89
C GLY A 167 -1.87 -2.56 21.61
N GLY A 168 -1.87 -1.27 21.30
CA GLY A 168 -2.81 -0.29 21.87
C GLY A 168 -4.23 -0.34 21.29
N ILE A 169 -4.44 -1.00 20.15
CA ILE A 169 -5.76 -1.08 19.50
C ILE A 169 -6.57 -2.25 20.07
N SER A 170 -5.92 -3.33 20.54
CA SER A 170 -6.63 -4.48 21.10
C SER A 170 -7.15 -4.23 22.54
N THR A 171 -6.47 -3.40 23.34
CA THR A 171 -6.89 -3.10 24.73
C THR A 171 -8.07 -2.13 24.82
N LYS A 172 -8.43 -1.46 23.71
CA LYS A 172 -9.65 -0.65 23.64
C LYS A 172 -10.86 -1.45 23.12
N ILE A 173 -10.67 -2.61 22.48
CA ILE A 173 -11.78 -3.48 22.05
C ILE A 173 -12.36 -4.27 23.24
N THR A 174 -11.55 -4.69 24.21
CA THR A 174 -12.05 -5.36 25.43
C THR A 174 -12.74 -4.44 26.43
N ASN A 175 -12.52 -3.12 26.37
CA ASN A 175 -13.26 -2.14 27.18
C ASN A 175 -14.54 -1.63 26.50
N VAL A 176 -14.77 -1.93 25.22
CA VAL A 176 -16.07 -1.70 24.56
C VAL A 176 -17.00 -2.91 24.73
N SER A 177 -16.49 -4.07 25.16
CA SER A 177 -17.31 -5.22 25.58
C SER A 177 -18.09 -4.97 26.88
N SER A 178 -17.68 -4.02 27.72
CA SER A 178 -18.39 -3.67 28.97
C SER A 178 -19.44 -2.57 28.79
N ARG A 179 -19.62 -2.03 27.58
CA ARG A 179 -20.66 -1.03 27.26
C ARG A 179 -21.58 -1.42 26.11
N LEU A 180 -21.65 -2.71 25.77
CA LEU A 180 -22.66 -3.27 24.86
C LEU A 180 -23.89 -3.84 25.60
N PRO A 181 -24.67 -2.99 26.31
CA PRO A 181 -26.11 -3.22 26.40
C PRO A 181 -26.89 -1.98 25.94
N GLY A 182 -26.66 -1.51 24.70
CA GLY A 182 -27.39 -0.36 24.15
C GLY A 182 -27.64 -0.40 22.64
N VAL A 183 -26.72 -1.00 21.86
CA VAL A 183 -26.81 -0.97 20.39
C VAL A 183 -27.91 -1.90 19.86
N ASN A 184 -28.27 -2.96 20.60
CA ASN A 184 -29.36 -3.86 20.21
C ASN A 184 -30.77 -3.24 20.41
N GLN A 185 -30.88 -2.17 21.20
CA GLN A 185 -32.16 -1.48 21.43
C GLN A 185 -32.44 -0.39 20.37
N ILE A 186 -31.38 0.22 19.84
CA ILE A 186 -31.50 1.30 18.84
C ILE A 186 -31.68 0.71 17.43
N LEU A 187 -31.06 -0.44 17.15
CA LEU A 187 -31.26 -1.15 15.87
C LEU A 187 -32.65 -1.82 15.78
N SER A 188 -33.23 -2.24 16.92
CA SER A 188 -34.60 -2.78 16.95
C SER A 188 -35.68 -1.70 16.88
N SER A 189 -35.45 -0.51 17.45
CA SER A 189 -36.42 0.60 17.38
C SER A 189 -36.54 1.19 15.96
N ILE A 190 -35.43 1.23 15.21
CA ILE A 190 -35.43 1.66 13.79
C ILE A 190 -36.09 0.65 12.85
N ARG A 191 -35.90 -0.67 13.07
CA ARG A 191 -36.63 -1.69 12.26
C ARG A 191 -38.13 -1.73 12.58
N ARG A 192 -38.55 -1.40 13.81
CA ARG A 192 -39.95 -1.49 14.25
C ARG A 192 -40.85 -0.41 13.65
N LYS A 193 -40.32 0.78 13.32
CA LYS A 193 -41.14 1.84 12.69
C LYS A 193 -41.42 1.55 11.22
N LYS A 194 -40.48 0.92 10.49
CA LYS A 194 -40.65 0.54 9.09
C LYS A 194 -41.55 -0.69 8.88
N SER A 195 -41.63 -1.60 9.87
CA SER A 195 -42.51 -2.79 9.78
C SER A 195 -43.98 -2.47 10.06
N MET A 196 -44.28 -1.49 10.91
CA MET A 196 -45.68 -1.09 11.21
C MET A 196 -46.39 -0.51 9.99
N ASP A 197 -45.72 0.35 9.22
CA ASP A 197 -46.30 0.93 8.01
C ASP A 197 -46.63 -0.14 6.97
N THR A 198 -45.81 -1.21 6.88
CA THR A 198 -46.04 -2.33 5.95
C THR A 198 -47.22 -3.22 6.40
N ILE A 199 -47.40 -3.43 7.70
CA ILE A 199 -48.51 -4.24 8.26
C ILE A 199 -49.85 -3.51 8.09
N ILE A 200 -49.89 -2.20 8.35
CA ILE A 200 -51.12 -1.40 8.18
C ILE A 200 -51.54 -1.39 6.71
N LEU A 201 -50.58 -1.21 5.79
CA LEU A 201 -50.86 -1.15 4.36
C LEU A 201 -51.38 -2.50 3.81
N SER A 202 -50.81 -3.63 4.26
CA SER A 202 -51.27 -4.96 3.83
C SER A 202 -52.64 -5.33 4.41
N LEU A 203 -52.95 -4.92 5.64
CA LEU A 203 -54.27 -5.15 6.25
C LEU A 203 -55.36 -4.36 5.52
N VAL A 204 -55.12 -3.08 5.22
CA VAL A 204 -56.07 -2.24 4.47
C VAL A 204 -56.32 -2.80 3.08
N ALA A 205 -55.25 -3.22 2.38
CA ALA A 205 -55.37 -3.82 1.05
C ALA A 205 -56.23 -5.11 1.09
N SER A 206 -55.99 -5.99 2.07
CA SER A 206 -56.74 -7.24 2.25
C SER A 206 -58.24 -7.00 2.51
N VAL A 207 -58.58 -6.08 3.41
CA VAL A 207 -59.98 -5.73 3.71
C VAL A 207 -60.69 -5.15 2.49
N CYS A 208 -60.04 -4.25 1.75
CA CYS A 208 -60.59 -3.72 0.50
C CYS A 208 -60.86 -4.82 -0.52
N THR A 209 -59.92 -5.74 -0.73
CA THR A 209 -60.13 -6.87 -1.67
C THR A 209 -61.25 -7.80 -1.21
N PHE A 210 -61.40 -8.03 0.08
CA PHE A 210 -62.46 -8.90 0.62
C PHE A 210 -63.86 -8.30 0.46
N LEU A 211 -64.01 -6.99 0.73
CA LEU A 211 -65.28 -6.29 0.52
C LEU A 211 -65.68 -6.25 -0.95
N ILE A 212 -64.72 -6.03 -1.86
CA ILE A 212 -64.96 -6.10 -3.31
C ILE A 212 -65.42 -7.51 -3.71
N PHE A 213 -64.79 -8.55 -3.17
CA PHE A 213 -65.15 -9.94 -3.46
C PHE A 213 -66.57 -10.28 -2.97
N ILE A 214 -66.95 -9.87 -1.75
CA ILE A 214 -68.32 -10.06 -1.24
C ILE A 214 -69.33 -9.28 -2.07
N TYR A 215 -69.03 -8.04 -2.46
CA TYR A 215 -69.93 -7.26 -3.32
C TYR A 215 -70.15 -7.94 -4.67
N TRP A 216 -69.11 -8.55 -5.22
CA TRP A 216 -69.19 -9.30 -6.48
C TRP A 216 -69.98 -10.61 -6.34
N LEU A 217 -69.88 -11.31 -5.20
CA LEU A 217 -70.67 -12.51 -4.91
C LEU A 217 -72.14 -12.23 -4.57
N SER A 218 -72.43 -11.05 -4.02
CA SER A 218 -73.78 -10.63 -3.63
C SER A 218 -74.60 -10.06 -4.79
N LYS A 219 -73.96 -9.80 -5.92
CA LYS A 219 -74.58 -9.26 -7.13
C LYS A 219 -74.79 -10.33 -8.19
#